data_AF-A0A3D4LLV5-F1
#
_entry.id   AF-A0A3D4LLV5-F1
#
_cell.length_a   1.000
_cell.length_b   1.000
_cell.length_c   1.000
_cell.angle_alpha   90.00
_cell.angle_beta   90.00
_cell.angle_gamma   90.00
#
_symmetry.space_group_name_H-M   'P 1'
#
loop_
_entity.id
_entity.type
_entity.pdbx_description
1 polymer ?
#
loop_
_entity_poly.entity_id
_entity_poly.type
_entity_poly.pdbx_seq_one_letter_code
_entity_poly.pdbx_strand_id
1 'polypeptide(L)'
;DIGLLRIFYELGVRAAGLVWSRRNYVADGCSFIPVEEGQRGGLTKFGVNVVKRMEEMNMLIDVSHLNDEGFQDVVKYTNKPFIASHSNSRSIHGSMRNLTDDQIKAIADRKGVIGINAIKNIAGVTDGEAPISKLADHIEYIVNLAGIHHVGYGFDLCNGYYSSELKFKFAPNNCDSLSSHAEAVL
;
A
#
# COMPACT_ATOMS: atom_id res chain seq x y z
N ASP A 1 17.14 15.36 5.64
CA ASP A 1 17.24 16.34 4.55
C ASP A 1 16.19 16.01 3.48
N ILE A 2 15.31 16.96 3.15
CA ILE A 2 14.24 16.76 2.15
C ILE A 2 14.80 16.77 0.71
N GLY A 3 15.99 17.35 0.49
CA GLY A 3 16.65 17.40 -0.82
C GLY A 3 16.95 16.02 -1.40
N LEU A 4 17.14 15.02 -0.53
CA LEU A 4 17.36 13.62 -0.94
C LEU A 4 16.22 13.03 -1.77
N LEU A 5 14.97 13.49 -1.58
CA LEU A 5 13.84 13.04 -2.39
C LEU A 5 14.08 13.30 -3.88
N ARG A 6 14.64 14.47 -4.22
CA ARG A 6 14.96 14.79 -5.60
C ARG A 6 16.02 13.86 -6.16
N ILE A 7 17.07 13.59 -5.38
CA ILE A 7 18.15 12.69 -5.78
C ILE A 7 17.58 11.28 -6.06
N PHE A 8 16.79 10.71 -5.15
CA PHE A 8 16.19 9.39 -5.37
C PHE A 8 15.24 9.36 -6.56
N TYR A 9 14.49 10.44 -6.79
CA TYR A 9 13.65 10.55 -7.97
C TYR A 9 14.47 10.57 -9.27
N GLU A 10 15.56 11.34 -9.33
CA GLU A 10 16.45 11.31 -10.51
C GLU A 10 17.10 9.94 -10.71
N LEU A 11 17.33 9.19 -9.63
CA LEU A 11 17.82 7.81 -9.67
C LEU A 11 16.74 6.75 -10.00
N GLY A 12 15.50 7.15 -10.24
CA GLY A 12 14.44 6.27 -10.73
C GLY A 12 13.37 5.87 -9.71
N VAL A 13 13.47 6.29 -8.45
CA VAL A 13 12.41 6.04 -7.46
C VAL A 13 11.17 6.85 -7.83
N ARG A 14 10.00 6.20 -7.87
CA ARG A 14 8.72 6.83 -8.27
C ARG A 14 7.63 6.75 -7.20
N ALA A 15 7.82 5.94 -6.17
CA ALA A 15 6.91 5.81 -5.05
C ALA A 15 7.70 5.70 -3.74
N ALA A 16 7.14 6.16 -2.63
CA ALA A 16 7.69 5.87 -1.31
C ALA A 16 6.61 5.80 -0.23
N GLY A 17 6.81 4.85 0.69
CA GLY A 17 6.13 4.84 1.98
C GLY A 17 6.68 5.93 2.89
N LEU A 18 5.81 6.58 3.65
CA LEU A 18 6.21 7.64 4.58
C LEU A 18 6.87 7.10 5.84
N VAL A 19 6.44 5.91 6.25
CA VAL A 19 6.81 5.28 7.52
C VAL A 19 6.63 3.76 7.40
N TRP A 20 7.33 3.01 8.24
CA TRP A 20 6.99 1.60 8.50
C TRP A 20 6.12 1.52 9.76
N SER A 21 5.97 0.37 10.42
CA SER A 21 5.17 0.22 11.64
C SER A 21 5.86 0.77 12.91
N ARG A 22 6.57 1.90 12.79
CA ARG A 22 7.29 2.59 13.87
C ARG A 22 7.44 4.07 13.53
N ARG A 23 7.30 4.93 14.54
CA ARG A 23 7.56 6.37 14.39
C ARG A 23 8.94 6.65 13.79
N ASN A 24 8.97 7.54 12.82
CA ASN A 24 10.20 8.10 12.28
C ASN A 24 10.11 9.65 12.26
N TYR A 25 11.04 10.31 11.57
CA TYR A 25 11.07 11.78 11.52
C TYR A 25 9.92 12.38 10.68
N VAL A 26 9.28 11.58 9.83
CA VAL A 26 8.19 11.97 8.92
C VAL A 26 6.84 11.80 9.60
N ALA A 27 6.57 10.65 10.20
CA ALA A 27 5.25 10.30 10.69
C ALA A 27 5.28 9.19 11.76
N ASP A 28 4.10 8.94 12.34
CA ASP A 28 3.83 7.79 13.19
C ASP A 28 3.30 6.61 12.35
N GLY A 29 3.82 5.42 12.63
CA GLY A 29 3.41 4.19 11.96
C GLY A 29 2.34 3.43 12.72
N CYS A 30 1.50 2.67 12.02
CA CYS A 30 0.53 1.78 12.64
C CYS A 30 1.20 0.62 13.40
N SER A 31 0.49 0.10 14.40
CA SER A 31 0.92 -1.03 15.22
C SER A 31 0.27 -2.32 14.74
N PHE A 32 1.04 -3.42 14.71
CA PHE A 32 0.51 -4.76 14.39
C PHE A 32 -0.36 -5.34 15.50
N ILE A 33 -0.15 -4.87 16.73
CA ILE A 33 -0.86 -5.27 17.93
C ILE A 33 -1.36 -4.01 18.65
N PRO A 34 -2.42 -4.12 19.47
CA PRO A 34 -2.81 -3.04 20.37
C PRO A 34 -1.63 -2.65 21.27
N VAL A 35 -1.39 -1.35 21.40
CA VAL A 35 -0.36 -0.77 22.24
C VAL A 35 -0.99 0.26 23.18
N GLU A 36 -0.59 0.24 24.44
CA GLU A 36 -0.91 1.30 25.38
C GLU A 36 0.06 2.46 25.14
N GLU A 37 -0.44 3.53 24.53
CA GLU A 37 0.33 4.72 24.21
C GLU A 37 -0.46 5.99 24.55
N GLY A 38 0.25 7.12 24.61
CA GLY A 38 -0.35 8.43 24.81
C GLY A 38 -1.09 8.92 23.56
N GLN A 39 -1.16 10.24 23.41
CA GLN A 39 -1.75 10.83 22.21
C GLN A 39 -0.93 10.47 20.96
N ARG A 40 -1.60 9.86 19.97
CA ARG A 40 -1.01 9.53 18.68
C ARG A 40 -0.73 10.79 17.86
N GLY A 41 0.44 10.86 17.23
CA GLY A 41 0.77 11.87 16.24
C GLY A 41 0.35 11.43 14.84
N GLY A 42 0.38 12.36 13.88
CA GLY A 42 0.22 12.06 12.45
C GLY A 42 1.51 12.36 11.70
N LEU A 43 1.41 13.20 10.67
CA LEU A 43 2.61 13.75 10.03
C LEU A 43 3.27 14.77 10.97
N THR A 44 4.59 14.72 11.09
CA THR A 44 5.34 15.80 11.74
C THR A 44 5.35 17.04 10.85
N LYS A 45 5.80 18.19 11.38
CA LYS A 45 6.05 19.39 10.54
C LYS A 45 6.97 19.07 9.35
N PHE A 46 7.95 18.20 9.55
CA PHE A 46 8.81 17.72 8.47
C PHE A 46 8.05 16.81 7.51
N GLY A 47 7.23 15.90 8.01
CA GLY A 47 6.39 15.01 7.19
C GLY A 47 5.42 15.75 6.28
N VAL A 48 4.81 16.84 6.75
CA VAL A 48 3.95 17.71 5.92
C VAL A 48 4.74 18.29 4.74
N ASN A 49 5.98 18.70 4.95
CA ASN A 49 6.83 19.19 3.86
C ASN A 49 7.21 18.06 2.89
N VAL A 50 7.46 16.85 3.40
CA VAL A 50 7.77 15.66 2.60
C VAL A 50 6.63 15.32 1.64
N VAL A 51 5.40 15.20 2.13
CA VAL A 51 4.25 14.80 1.30
C VAL A 51 3.94 15.85 0.23
N LYS A 52 4.04 17.14 0.56
CA LYS A 52 3.89 18.23 -0.42
C LYS A 52 4.97 18.16 -1.50
N ARG A 53 6.22 17.89 -1.10
CA ARG A 53 7.32 17.78 -2.06
C ARG A 53 7.19 16.57 -2.97
N MET A 54 6.78 15.42 -2.43
CA MET A 54 6.49 14.22 -3.22
C MET A 54 5.39 14.51 -4.25
N GLU A 55 4.30 15.16 -3.82
CA GLU A 55 3.20 15.57 -4.69
C GLU A 55 3.67 16.52 -5.81
N GLU A 56 4.42 17.58 -5.49
CA GLU A 56 4.96 18.52 -6.48
C GLU A 56 5.76 17.81 -7.58
N MET A 57 6.51 16.78 -7.20
CA MET A 57 7.37 16.01 -8.10
C MET A 57 6.64 14.88 -8.84
N ASN A 58 5.34 14.67 -8.60
CA ASN A 58 4.59 13.50 -9.08
C ASN A 58 5.19 12.17 -8.60
N MET A 59 5.76 12.16 -7.40
CA MET A 59 6.19 10.94 -6.73
C MET A 59 5.01 10.37 -5.93
N LEU A 60 4.69 9.10 -6.16
CA LEU A 60 3.53 8.45 -5.56
C LEU A 60 3.73 8.27 -4.06
N ILE A 61 2.73 8.70 -3.29
CA ILE A 61 2.70 8.51 -1.84
C ILE A 61 2.07 7.15 -1.57
N ASP A 62 2.75 6.35 -0.76
CA ASP A 62 2.23 5.09 -0.23
C ASP A 62 1.91 5.24 1.26
N VAL A 63 0.66 4.98 1.62
CA VAL A 63 0.16 5.07 3.00
C VAL A 63 0.16 3.72 3.73
N SER A 64 0.58 2.63 3.09
CA SER A 64 0.76 1.37 3.81
C SER A 64 1.76 1.55 4.96
N HIS A 65 1.41 1.00 6.13
CA HIS A 65 2.04 1.21 7.44
C HIS A 65 1.80 2.56 8.14
N LEU A 66 1.23 3.57 7.50
CA LEU A 66 0.88 4.82 8.17
C LEU A 66 -0.26 4.59 9.17
N ASN A 67 -0.25 5.31 10.31
CA ASN A 67 -1.39 5.28 11.22
C ASN A 67 -2.58 6.11 10.70
N ASP A 68 -3.71 6.04 11.42
CA ASP A 68 -4.95 6.69 11.01
C ASP A 68 -4.81 8.22 10.97
N GLU A 69 -4.15 8.81 11.96
CA GLU A 69 -3.91 10.25 12.05
C GLU A 69 -3.04 10.75 10.90
N GLY A 70 -1.95 10.04 10.58
CA GLY A 70 -1.08 10.34 9.46
C GLY A 70 -1.80 10.21 8.12
N PHE A 71 -2.67 9.21 7.96
CA PHE A 71 -3.51 9.07 6.76
C PHE A 71 -4.39 10.30 6.56
N GLN A 72 -5.07 10.77 7.61
CA GLN A 72 -5.92 11.96 7.53
C GLN A 72 -5.11 13.21 7.16
N ASP A 73 -3.89 13.33 7.69
CA ASP A 73 -2.98 14.40 7.31
C ASP A 73 -2.57 14.33 5.83
N VAL A 74 -2.31 13.15 5.27
CA VAL A 74 -2.04 12.99 3.83
C VAL A 74 -3.24 13.48 3.00
N VAL A 75 -4.46 13.06 3.34
CA VAL A 75 -5.69 13.51 2.68
C VAL A 75 -5.85 15.03 2.76
N LYS A 76 -5.51 15.63 3.90
CA LYS A 76 -5.62 17.07 4.15
C LYS A 76 -4.59 17.91 3.41
N TYR A 77 -3.33 17.45 3.32
CA TYR A 77 -2.23 18.27 2.82
C TYR A 77 -1.84 18.01 1.37
N THR A 78 -2.46 17.02 0.73
CA THR A 78 -2.22 16.67 -0.68
C THR A 78 -3.52 16.62 -1.47
N ASN A 79 -3.41 16.66 -2.80
CA ASN A 79 -4.53 16.65 -3.73
C ASN A 79 -4.49 15.54 -4.80
N LYS A 80 -3.30 15.06 -5.14
CA LYS A 80 -3.08 14.04 -6.17
C LYS A 80 -3.40 12.63 -5.66
N PRO A 81 -3.55 11.65 -6.57
CA PRO A 81 -3.70 10.25 -6.20
C PRO A 81 -2.57 9.75 -5.30
N PHE A 82 -2.90 8.90 -4.34
CA PHE A 82 -1.98 8.13 -3.51
C PHE A 82 -2.48 6.70 -3.39
N ILE A 83 -1.63 5.78 -2.93
CA ILE A 83 -1.95 4.35 -2.87
C ILE A 83 -1.77 3.81 -1.45
N ALA A 84 -2.37 2.66 -1.20
CA ALA A 84 -1.91 1.73 -0.16
C ALA A 84 -1.33 0.53 -0.89
N SER A 85 0.00 0.38 -0.94
CA SER A 85 0.62 -0.65 -1.78
C SER A 85 0.40 -2.08 -1.26
N HIS A 86 0.15 -2.26 0.04
CA HIS A 86 -0.06 -3.57 0.69
C HIS A 86 -0.87 -3.45 2.00
N SER A 87 -2.19 -3.35 1.89
CA SER A 87 -3.15 -3.25 2.99
C SER A 87 -4.49 -3.93 2.68
N ASN A 88 -5.22 -4.39 3.70
CA ASN A 88 -6.54 -5.02 3.54
C ASN A 88 -7.67 -4.20 4.20
N SER A 89 -8.88 -4.76 4.30
CA SER A 89 -10.05 -4.13 4.93
C SER A 89 -10.13 -4.40 6.43
N ARG A 90 -10.29 -3.34 7.24
CA ARG A 90 -10.44 -3.42 8.70
C ARG A 90 -11.79 -4.02 9.11
N SER A 91 -12.81 -3.89 8.26
CA SER A 91 -14.15 -4.46 8.47
C SER A 91 -14.16 -5.99 8.36
N ILE A 92 -13.21 -6.57 7.63
CA ILE A 92 -12.99 -8.03 7.56
C ILE A 92 -12.05 -8.49 8.68
N HIS A 93 -10.95 -7.75 8.92
CA HIS A 93 -10.03 -8.04 10.01
C HIS A 93 -9.55 -6.75 10.69
N GLY A 94 -9.94 -6.58 11.96
CA GLY A 94 -9.79 -5.38 12.78
C GLY A 94 -8.36 -5.00 13.20
N SER A 95 -7.39 -5.14 12.30
CA SER A 95 -6.01 -4.70 12.50
C SER A 95 -5.83 -3.24 12.10
N MET A 96 -5.00 -2.48 12.85
CA MET A 96 -4.60 -1.13 12.45
C MET A 96 -3.78 -1.13 11.16
N ARG A 97 -3.16 -2.26 10.78
CA ARG A 97 -2.51 -2.42 9.47
C ARG A 97 -3.49 -2.39 8.30
N ASN A 98 -4.78 -2.58 8.56
CA ASN A 98 -5.83 -2.55 7.57
C ASN A 98 -6.57 -1.21 7.58
N LEU A 99 -7.13 -0.88 6.42
CA LEU A 99 -7.79 0.38 6.15
C LEU A 99 -9.22 0.37 6.67
N THR A 100 -9.66 1.47 7.27
CA THR A 100 -11.09 1.71 7.53
C THR A 100 -11.84 1.92 6.22
N ASP A 101 -13.16 1.77 6.26
CA ASP A 101 -14.02 2.04 5.10
C ASP A 101 -13.88 3.47 4.59
N ASP A 102 -13.70 4.45 5.48
CA ASP A 102 -13.48 5.85 5.10
C ASP A 102 -12.11 6.06 4.44
N GLN A 103 -11.08 5.36 4.91
CA GLN A 103 -9.76 5.38 4.27
C GLN A 103 -9.81 4.73 2.87
N ILE A 104 -10.54 3.62 2.73
CA ILE A 104 -10.74 2.94 1.44
C ILE A 104 -11.43 3.89 0.45
N LYS A 105 -12.53 4.55 0.87
CA LYS A 105 -13.25 5.53 0.04
C LYS A 105 -12.36 6.72 -0.31
N ALA A 106 -11.60 7.25 0.65
CA ALA A 106 -10.71 8.38 0.41
C ALA A 106 -9.61 8.05 -0.64
N ILE A 107 -9.06 6.82 -0.64
CA ILE A 107 -8.13 6.38 -1.69
C ILE A 107 -8.86 6.33 -3.03
N ALA A 108 -10.07 5.77 -3.07
CA ALA A 108 -10.86 5.63 -4.31
C ALA A 108 -11.26 6.99 -4.91
N ASP A 109 -11.73 7.93 -4.08
CA ASP A 109 -12.07 9.31 -4.47
C ASP A 109 -10.86 10.04 -5.05
N ARG A 110 -9.66 9.72 -4.56
CA ARG A 110 -8.38 10.21 -5.07
C ARG A 110 -7.88 9.44 -6.28
N LYS A 111 -8.66 8.51 -6.84
CA LYS A 111 -8.29 7.63 -7.96
C LYS A 111 -7.06 6.76 -7.69
N GLY A 112 -6.83 6.44 -6.42
CA GLY A 112 -5.78 5.56 -5.95
C GLY A 112 -6.12 4.07 -6.09
N VAL A 113 -5.17 3.23 -5.71
CA VAL A 113 -5.30 1.76 -5.74
C VAL A 113 -4.85 1.18 -4.39
N ILE A 114 -5.53 0.12 -3.95
CA ILE A 114 -5.23 -0.64 -2.75
C ILE A 114 -4.70 -2.01 -3.15
N GLY A 115 -3.45 -2.28 -2.85
CA GLY A 115 -2.83 -3.59 -3.04
C GLY A 115 -3.16 -4.53 -1.89
N ILE A 116 -3.76 -5.68 -2.20
CA ILE A 116 -4.16 -6.68 -1.20
C ILE A 116 -2.93 -7.42 -0.67
N ASN A 117 -2.79 -7.45 0.66
CA ASN A 117 -1.68 -8.03 1.39
C ASN A 117 -1.96 -9.50 1.76
N ALA A 118 -1.03 -10.41 1.42
CA ALA A 118 -1.17 -11.85 1.61
C ALA A 118 -0.58 -12.39 2.93
N ILE A 119 -0.06 -11.52 3.81
CA ILE A 119 0.40 -11.92 5.14
C ILE A 119 -0.80 -12.37 5.97
N LYS A 120 -0.77 -13.62 6.43
CA LYS A 120 -1.87 -14.27 7.18
C LYS A 120 -2.39 -13.43 8.35
N ASN A 121 -1.49 -12.84 9.14
CA ASN A 121 -1.86 -12.01 10.29
C ASN A 121 -2.51 -10.68 9.89
N ILE A 122 -2.23 -10.16 8.69
CA ILE A 122 -2.86 -8.93 8.17
C ILE A 122 -4.21 -9.27 7.52
N ALA A 123 -4.29 -10.39 6.81
CA ALA A 123 -5.54 -10.92 6.27
C ALA A 123 -6.47 -11.52 7.34
N GLY A 124 -6.01 -11.72 8.57
CA GLY A 124 -6.80 -12.28 9.65
C GLY A 124 -7.18 -13.74 9.44
N VAL A 125 -6.31 -14.53 8.81
CA VAL A 125 -6.53 -15.97 8.61
C VAL A 125 -6.43 -16.69 9.95
N THR A 126 -7.49 -17.38 10.35
CA THR A 126 -7.55 -18.19 11.57
C THR A 126 -7.36 -19.68 11.27
N ASP A 127 -7.17 -20.49 12.32
CA ASP A 127 -6.95 -21.92 12.17
C ASP A 127 -8.16 -22.61 11.51
N GLY A 128 -7.88 -23.36 10.43
CA GLY A 128 -8.91 -24.05 9.64
C GLY A 128 -9.48 -23.22 8.49
N GLU A 129 -9.16 -21.93 8.38
CA GLU A 129 -9.57 -21.12 7.23
C GLU A 129 -8.65 -21.30 6.02
N ALA A 130 -9.23 -21.30 4.82
CA ALA A 130 -8.47 -21.27 3.57
C ALA A 130 -7.90 -19.85 3.34
N PRO A 131 -6.57 -19.66 3.30
CA PRO A 131 -5.98 -18.33 3.19
C PRO A 131 -6.38 -17.58 1.91
N ILE A 132 -6.54 -18.30 0.79
CA ILE A 132 -6.95 -17.72 -0.49
C ILE A 132 -8.38 -17.19 -0.42
N SER A 133 -9.29 -17.95 0.20
CA SER A 133 -10.68 -17.51 0.38
C SER A 133 -10.73 -16.25 1.23
N LYS A 134 -9.96 -16.16 2.32
CA LYS A 134 -9.89 -14.95 3.14
C LYS A 134 -9.38 -13.73 2.35
N LEU A 135 -8.41 -13.91 1.45
CA LEU A 135 -7.96 -12.82 0.57
C LEU A 135 -9.05 -12.41 -0.43
N ALA A 136 -9.83 -13.38 -0.95
CA ALA A 136 -10.97 -13.09 -1.81
C ALA A 136 -12.05 -12.29 -1.06
N ASP A 137 -12.33 -12.60 0.21
CA ASP A 137 -13.28 -11.84 1.04
C ASP A 137 -12.86 -10.36 1.14
N HIS A 138 -11.56 -10.09 1.34
CA HIS A 138 -11.04 -8.72 1.35
C HIS A 138 -11.18 -8.02 0.00
N ILE A 139 -10.88 -8.71 -1.11
CA ILE A 139 -11.04 -8.18 -2.47
C ILE A 139 -12.50 -7.82 -2.71
N GLU A 140 -13.42 -8.77 -2.51
CA GLU A 140 -14.85 -8.58 -2.74
C GLU A 140 -15.40 -7.42 -1.91
N TYR A 141 -15.02 -7.35 -0.63
CA TYR A 141 -15.42 -6.24 0.24
C TYR A 141 -14.98 -4.87 -0.31
N ILE A 142 -13.70 -4.74 -0.68
CA ILE A 142 -13.16 -3.47 -1.18
C ILE A 142 -13.73 -3.13 -2.56
N VAL A 143 -13.93 -4.12 -3.44
CA VAL A 143 -14.58 -3.92 -4.74
C VAL A 143 -16.02 -3.41 -4.56
N ASN A 144 -16.78 -3.97 -3.63
CA ASN A 144 -18.14 -3.53 -3.34
C ASN A 144 -18.18 -2.11 -2.76
N LEU A 145 -17.14 -1.71 -2.01
CA LEU A 145 -17.09 -0.41 -1.34
C LEU A 145 -16.55 0.72 -2.23
N ALA A 146 -15.52 0.44 -3.02
CA ALA A 146 -14.74 1.43 -3.76
C ALA A 146 -14.72 1.21 -5.28
N GLY A 147 -15.17 0.05 -5.77
CA GLY A 147 -15.14 -0.31 -7.18
C GLY A 147 -13.88 -1.06 -7.61
N ILE A 148 -14.01 -1.87 -8.67
CA ILE A 148 -12.98 -2.81 -9.13
C ILE A 148 -11.67 -2.14 -9.59
N HIS A 149 -11.73 -0.89 -10.04
CA HIS A 149 -10.57 -0.14 -10.53
C HIS A 149 -9.61 0.31 -9.42
N HIS A 150 -10.00 0.16 -8.15
CA HIS A 150 -9.25 0.62 -6.98
C HIS A 150 -8.61 -0.52 -6.19
N VAL A 151 -8.61 -1.74 -6.74
CA VAL A 151 -8.04 -2.94 -6.10
C VAL A 151 -6.94 -3.52 -6.97
N GLY A 152 -5.81 -3.88 -6.35
CA GLY A 152 -4.67 -4.53 -6.98
C GLY A 152 -4.02 -5.57 -6.07
N TYR A 153 -2.89 -6.12 -6.49
CA TYR A 153 -2.18 -7.17 -5.74
C TYR A 153 -0.89 -6.62 -5.12
N GLY A 154 -0.84 -6.62 -3.79
CA GLY A 154 0.24 -6.08 -2.97
C GLY A 154 0.71 -7.09 -1.94
N PHE A 155 1.05 -8.30 -2.41
CA PHE A 155 1.04 -9.50 -1.55
C PHE A 155 2.06 -9.52 -0.42
N ASP A 156 3.07 -8.66 -0.43
CA ASP A 156 4.09 -8.58 0.62
C ASP A 156 4.80 -9.94 0.80
N LEU A 157 5.29 -10.52 -0.31
CA LEU A 157 5.94 -11.82 -0.33
C LEU A 157 7.33 -11.76 0.33
N CYS A 158 7.39 -12.01 1.64
CA CYS A 158 8.65 -11.94 2.40
C CYS A 158 9.48 -13.24 2.40
N ASN A 159 8.90 -14.40 2.03
CA ASN A 159 9.58 -15.71 2.08
C ASN A 159 10.56 -15.98 0.91
N GLY A 160 10.91 -14.94 0.15
CA GLY A 160 11.92 -14.96 -0.91
C GLY A 160 11.43 -15.63 -2.20
N TYR A 161 11.62 -14.95 -3.32
CA TYR A 161 11.37 -15.47 -4.68
C TYR A 161 12.09 -16.81 -4.94
N TYR A 162 13.19 -17.11 -4.25
CA TYR A 162 14.00 -18.31 -4.48
C TYR A 162 13.39 -19.60 -3.94
N SER A 163 12.41 -19.53 -3.03
CA SER A 163 11.72 -20.70 -2.50
C SER A 163 10.42 -21.02 -3.25
N SER A 164 10.04 -20.21 -4.25
CA SER A 164 8.83 -20.46 -5.03
C SER A 164 9.05 -21.57 -6.05
N GLU A 165 8.26 -22.65 -5.94
CA GLU A 165 8.17 -23.67 -6.97
C GLU A 165 7.12 -23.28 -8.01
N LEU A 166 7.45 -23.46 -9.30
CA LEU A 166 6.49 -23.36 -10.41
C LEU A 166 5.41 -24.44 -10.26
N LYS A 167 4.27 -24.07 -9.65
CA LYS A 167 3.10 -24.97 -9.52
C LYS A 167 2.37 -25.17 -10.84
N PHE A 168 2.52 -24.24 -11.78
CA PHE A 168 1.90 -24.29 -13.10
C PHE A 168 2.95 -24.02 -14.16
N LYS A 169 3.16 -24.98 -15.07
CA LYS A 169 3.92 -24.77 -16.31
C LYS A 169 2.93 -24.56 -17.44
N PHE A 170 2.83 -23.33 -17.91
CA PHE A 170 2.17 -23.04 -19.18
C PHE A 170 3.21 -23.18 -20.29
N ALA A 171 2.87 -23.91 -21.35
CA ALA A 171 3.68 -23.87 -22.56
C ALA A 171 3.57 -22.45 -23.13
N PRO A 172 4.69 -21.74 -23.37
CA PRO A 172 4.63 -20.40 -23.95
C PRO A 172 3.95 -20.49 -25.32
N ASN A 173 2.80 -19.83 -25.45
CA ASN A 173 2.13 -19.67 -26.73
C ASN A 173 2.58 -18.30 -27.27
N ASN A 174 3.76 -18.26 -27.88
CA ASN A 174 4.38 -17.02 -28.35
C ASN A 174 3.64 -16.49 -29.59
N CYS A 175 2.53 -15.82 -29.36
CA CYS A 175 1.84 -14.99 -30.37
C CYS A 175 2.15 -13.50 -30.19
N ASP A 176 3.02 -13.14 -29.25
CA ASP A 176 3.31 -11.75 -28.92
C ASP A 176 4.19 -11.10 -30.00
N SER A 177 3.81 -9.89 -30.39
CA SER A 177 4.54 -9.10 -31.40
C SER A 177 5.75 -8.35 -30.83
N LEU A 178 5.92 -8.35 -29.50
CA LEU A 178 7.04 -7.75 -28.79
C LEU A 178 7.69 -8.81 -27.90
N SER A 179 9.00 -8.97 -28.04
CA SER A 179 9.76 -9.98 -27.33
C SER A 179 10.10 -9.58 -25.89
N SER A 180 10.05 -8.28 -25.59
CA SER A 180 10.35 -7.73 -24.26
C SER A 180 9.79 -6.32 -24.07
N HIS A 181 9.74 -5.86 -22.81
CA HIS A 181 9.35 -4.48 -22.47
C HIS A 181 10.30 -3.42 -23.05
N ALA A 182 11.54 -3.78 -23.42
CA ALA A 182 12.47 -2.85 -24.05
C ALA A 182 12.01 -2.42 -25.45
N GLU A 183 11.26 -3.27 -26.16
CA GLU A 183 10.72 -2.96 -27.48
C GLU A 183 9.46 -2.07 -27.41
N ALA A 184 8.87 -1.86 -26.24
CA ALA A 184 7.69 -1.01 -26.04
C ALA A 184 8.01 0.47 -25.74
N VAL A 185 9.30 0.82 -25.59
CA VAL A 185 9.76 2.16 -25.15
C VAL A 185 10.48 2.92 -26.30
N LEU A 186 10.47 2.39 -27.52
CA LEU A 186 10.89 3.08 -28.75
C LEU A 186 9.67 3.58 -29.53
#